data_AF-A0A926H0S6-F1
#
_entry.id   AF-A0A926H0S6-F1
#
_cell.length_a   1.000
_cell.length_b   1.000
_cell.length_c   1.000
_cell.angle_alpha   90.00
_cell.angle_beta   90.00
_cell.angle_gamma   90.00
#
_symmetry.space_group_name_H-M   'P 1'
#
loop_
_entity.id
_entity.type
_entity.pdbx_description
1 polymer ?
#
loop_
_entity_poly.entity_id
_entity_poly.type
_entity_poly.pdbx_seq_one_letter_code
_entity_poly.pdbx_strand_id
1 'polypeptide(L)'
;MQFLEQLRRTGSLSDSEIEQAKATLTAKYSQPPGSSATPAERRKRRNRLENERSQIERNWRIKSERLKAHDKYGREYIPTKAGGVFGGIALAAGGVFVATQTGRWEIGVPLGLVLLTVAGVAGWGMWLKAQAYEDAEAQYKRDMMGLRDDLRQVDSASRR
;
A
#
# COMPACT_ATOMS: atom_id res chain seq x y z
N MET A 1 -25.88 6.97 -26.13
CA MET A 1 -26.67 7.09 -27.37
C MET A 1 -28.03 6.39 -27.26
N GLN A 2 -28.11 5.14 -26.77
CA GLN A 2 -29.37 4.36 -26.70
C GLN A 2 -30.53 5.00 -25.89
N PHE A 3 -30.23 5.81 -24.87
CA PHE A 3 -31.27 6.49 -24.06
C PHE A 3 -32.02 7.59 -24.83
N LEU A 4 -31.35 8.28 -25.76
CA LEU A 4 -31.96 9.33 -26.58
C LEU A 4 -32.88 8.74 -27.66
N GLU A 5 -32.58 7.54 -28.18
CA GLU A 5 -33.45 6.82 -29.11
C GLU A 5 -34.71 6.26 -28.43
N GLN A 6 -34.63 5.85 -27.15
CA GLN A 6 -35.81 5.43 -26.39
C GLN A 6 -36.79 6.59 -26.15
N LEU A 7 -36.29 7.79 -25.82
CA LEU A 7 -37.11 8.99 -25.62
C LEU A 7 -37.75 9.50 -26.92
N ARG A 8 -37.05 9.34 -28.05
CA ARG A 8 -37.59 9.65 -29.38
C ARG A 8 -38.76 8.74 -29.77
N ARG A 9 -38.71 7.47 -29.34
CA ARG A 9 -39.75 6.46 -29.65
C ARG A 9 -41.02 6.62 -28.82
N THR A 10 -40.96 7.29 -27.67
CA THR A 10 -42.11 7.54 -26.80
C THR A 10 -42.84 8.86 -27.12
N GLY A 11 -42.39 9.64 -28.11
CA GLY A 11 -43.09 10.82 -28.62
C GLY A 11 -43.17 12.01 -27.65
N SER A 12 -42.35 12.02 -26.59
CA SER A 12 -42.46 13.01 -25.50
C SER A 12 -41.42 14.12 -25.55
N LEU A 13 -40.52 14.15 -26.55
CA LEU A 13 -39.52 15.20 -26.72
C LEU A 13 -39.45 15.63 -28.18
N SER A 14 -39.55 16.93 -28.40
CA SER A 14 -39.42 17.56 -29.72
C SER A 14 -37.96 17.50 -30.20
N ASP A 15 -37.75 17.45 -31.52
CA ASP A 15 -36.39 17.38 -32.10
C ASP A 15 -35.49 18.56 -31.64
N SER A 16 -36.08 19.73 -31.33
CA SER A 16 -35.37 20.89 -30.80
C SER A 16 -34.85 20.68 -29.36
N GLU A 17 -35.57 19.96 -28.51
CA GLU A 17 -35.11 19.60 -27.16
C GLU A 17 -33.99 18.57 -27.21
N ILE A 18 -33.99 17.68 -28.20
CA ILE A 18 -32.91 16.72 -28.43
C ILE A 18 -31.65 17.44 -28.89
N GLU A 19 -31.75 18.42 -29.79
CA GLU A 19 -30.62 19.24 -30.19
C GLU A 19 -30.08 20.09 -29.03
N GLN A 20 -30.94 20.69 -28.22
CA GLN A 20 -30.51 21.42 -27.02
C GLN A 20 -29.84 20.50 -26.00
N ALA A 21 -30.39 19.32 -25.73
CA ALA A 21 -29.80 18.34 -24.82
C ALA A 21 -28.43 17.87 -25.35
N LYS A 22 -28.32 17.62 -26.65
CA LYS A 22 -27.07 17.22 -27.29
C LYS A 22 -26.04 18.35 -27.26
N ALA A 23 -26.42 19.59 -27.51
CA ALA A 23 -25.54 20.75 -27.40
C ALA A 23 -25.08 20.96 -25.95
N THR A 24 -25.97 20.80 -24.97
CA THR A 24 -25.67 20.94 -23.55
C THR A 24 -24.71 19.84 -23.08
N LEU A 25 -24.94 18.59 -23.49
CA LEU A 25 -24.03 17.48 -23.18
C LEU A 25 -22.68 17.70 -23.88
N THR A 26 -22.68 18.08 -25.16
CA THR A 26 -21.44 18.34 -25.90
C THR A 26 -20.65 19.47 -25.25
N ALA A 27 -21.28 20.58 -24.84
CA ALA A 27 -20.62 21.66 -24.09
C ALA A 27 -20.08 21.17 -22.74
N LYS A 28 -20.85 20.36 -22.01
CA LYS A 28 -20.45 19.80 -20.70
C LYS A 28 -19.30 18.79 -20.79
N TYR A 29 -19.21 18.03 -21.89
CA TYR A 29 -18.14 17.04 -22.13
C TYR A 29 -16.94 17.59 -22.92
N SER A 30 -17.11 18.68 -23.66
CA SER A 30 -16.01 19.38 -24.34
C SER A 30 -15.18 20.22 -23.37
N GLN A 31 -15.71 20.49 -22.19
CA GLN A 31 -15.02 21.24 -21.15
C GLN A 31 -14.15 20.27 -20.33
N PRO A 32 -12.81 20.45 -20.28
CA PRO A 32 -11.93 19.52 -19.59
C PRO A 32 -12.36 19.40 -18.12
N PRO A 33 -12.38 18.18 -17.54
CA PRO A 33 -12.83 17.95 -16.17
C PRO A 33 -11.99 18.81 -15.20
N GLY A 34 -12.59 19.91 -14.70
CA GLY A 34 -11.92 20.89 -13.85
C GLY A 34 -12.07 22.36 -14.27
N SER A 35 -12.48 22.65 -15.51
CA SER A 35 -12.56 24.04 -16.04
C SER A 35 -13.74 24.86 -15.52
N SER A 36 -14.81 24.24 -15.03
CA SER A 36 -16.04 24.91 -14.56
C SER A 36 -16.27 24.83 -13.05
N ALA A 37 -15.33 24.22 -12.30
CA ALA A 37 -15.49 24.09 -10.86
C ALA A 37 -15.40 25.47 -10.18
N THR A 38 -16.36 25.77 -9.31
CA THR A 38 -16.33 26.99 -8.51
C THR A 38 -15.14 26.97 -7.52
N PRO A 39 -14.64 28.14 -7.06
CA PRO A 39 -13.59 28.17 -6.03
C PRO A 39 -13.96 27.38 -4.77
N ALA A 40 -15.24 27.35 -4.39
CA ALA A 40 -15.74 26.58 -3.26
C ALA A 40 -15.63 25.06 -3.47
N GLU A 41 -15.95 24.57 -4.67
CA GLU A 41 -15.80 23.14 -5.02
C GLU A 41 -14.34 22.71 -5.05
N ARG A 42 -13.43 23.59 -5.54
CA ARG A 42 -11.98 23.32 -5.50
C ARG A 42 -11.47 23.15 -4.06
N ARG A 43 -11.88 24.03 -3.15
CA ARG A 43 -11.53 23.92 -1.71
C ARG A 43 -12.08 22.64 -1.11
N LYS A 44 -13.34 22.29 -1.38
CA LYS A 44 -13.95 21.05 -0.88
C LYS A 44 -13.22 19.81 -1.40
N ARG A 45 -12.85 19.79 -2.69
CA ARG A 45 -12.08 18.70 -3.29
C ARG A 45 -10.70 18.57 -2.68
N ARG A 46 -10.01 19.69 -2.46
CA ARG A 46 -8.70 19.71 -1.79
C ARG A 46 -8.79 19.17 -0.36
N ASN A 47 -9.75 19.65 0.44
CA ASN A 47 -9.94 19.16 1.82
C ASN A 47 -10.26 17.66 1.84
N ARG A 48 -11.02 17.16 0.86
CA ARG A 48 -11.28 15.73 0.72
C ARG A 48 -10.00 14.94 0.44
N LEU A 49 -9.17 15.39 -0.51
CA LEU A 49 -7.90 14.74 -0.82
C LEU A 49 -6.92 14.78 0.36
N GLU A 50 -6.88 15.88 1.12
CA GLU A 50 -6.07 15.99 2.34
C GLU A 50 -6.56 15.02 3.44
N ASN A 51 -7.88 14.86 3.59
CA ASN A 51 -8.45 13.85 4.50
C ASN A 51 -8.13 12.42 4.07
N GLU A 52 -8.26 12.11 2.78
CA GLU A 52 -7.90 10.80 2.21
C GLU A 52 -6.41 10.50 2.45
N ARG A 53 -5.54 11.49 2.25
CA ARG A 53 -4.11 11.41 2.58
C ARG A 53 -3.87 11.03 4.05
N SER A 54 -4.53 11.75 4.96
CA SER A 54 -4.39 11.53 6.41
C SER A 54 -4.86 10.13 6.83
N GLN A 55 -5.93 9.62 6.19
CA GLN A 55 -6.41 8.26 6.43
C GLN A 55 -5.41 7.20 5.96
N ILE A 56 -4.84 7.37 4.76
CA ILE A 56 -3.82 6.46 4.23
C ILE A 56 -2.59 6.45 5.13
N GLU A 57 -2.11 7.63 5.56
CA GLU A 57 -0.97 7.75 6.48
C GLU A 57 -1.24 7.09 7.84
N ARG A 58 -2.45 7.25 8.39
CA ARG A 58 -2.84 6.62 9.65
C ARG A 58 -2.90 5.09 9.53
N ASN A 59 -3.48 4.60 8.44
CA ASN A 59 -3.58 3.16 8.18
C ASN A 59 -2.18 2.55 7.97
N TRP A 60 -1.32 3.24 7.23
CA TRP A 60 0.07 2.85 7.06
C TRP A 60 0.80 2.79 8.40
N ARG A 61 0.66 3.82 9.24
CA ARG A 61 1.29 3.85 10.56
C ARG A 61 0.88 2.62 11.38
N ILE A 62 -0.42 2.35 11.50
CA ILE A 62 -0.94 1.19 12.25
C ILE A 62 -0.42 -0.15 11.67
N LYS A 63 -0.43 -0.30 10.34
CA LYS A 63 0.09 -1.52 9.68
C LYS A 63 1.58 -1.69 9.93
N SER A 64 2.36 -0.61 9.76
CA SER A 64 3.81 -0.63 9.94
C SER A 64 4.20 -0.92 11.38
N GLU A 65 3.50 -0.36 12.38
CA GLU A 65 3.72 -0.61 13.80
C GLU A 65 3.49 -2.08 14.17
N ARG A 66 2.47 -2.71 13.60
CA ARG A 66 2.17 -4.15 13.82
C ARG A 66 3.24 -5.09 13.22
N LEU A 67 3.93 -4.63 12.18
CA LEU A 67 4.91 -5.43 11.45
C LEU A 67 6.34 -5.19 11.93
N LYS A 68 6.63 -4.04 12.56
CA LYS A 68 7.91 -3.76 13.20
C LYS A 68 8.16 -4.70 14.38
N ALA A 69 9.41 -5.12 14.53
CA ALA A 69 9.85 -5.86 15.69
C ALA A 69 10.32 -4.87 16.77
N HIS A 70 9.94 -5.14 18.02
CA HIS A 70 10.39 -4.38 19.19
C HIS A 70 11.34 -5.27 19.99
N ASP A 71 12.48 -4.72 20.40
CA ASP A 71 13.32 -5.36 21.40
C ASP A 71 12.77 -5.17 22.81
N LYS A 72 13.30 -5.96 23.75
CA LYS A 72 13.16 -5.75 25.19
C LYS A 72 13.64 -4.38 25.67
N TYR A 73 14.47 -3.69 24.89
CA TYR A 73 14.98 -2.35 25.18
C TYR A 73 14.19 -1.22 24.49
N GLY A 74 13.04 -1.53 23.86
CA GLY A 74 12.20 -0.53 23.20
C GLY A 74 12.78 0.00 21.88
N ARG A 75 13.84 -0.61 21.36
CA ARG A 75 14.36 -0.27 20.03
C ARG A 75 13.47 -0.89 18.97
N GLU A 76 13.07 -0.07 18.01
CA GLU A 76 12.31 -0.51 16.82
C GLU A 76 13.28 -0.94 15.72
N TYR A 77 13.06 -2.12 15.16
CA TYR A 77 13.82 -2.63 14.03
C TYR A 77 12.87 -2.95 12.87
N ILE A 78 13.28 -2.58 11.66
CA ILE A 78 12.64 -3.11 10.46
C ILE A 78 13.22 -4.51 10.26
N PRO A 79 12.39 -5.57 10.34
CA PRO A 79 12.88 -6.93 10.16
C PRO A 79 13.46 -7.06 8.76
N THR A 80 14.77 -7.27 8.68
CA THR A 80 15.46 -7.56 7.41
C THR A 80 15.41 -9.06 7.17
N LYS A 81 15.14 -9.47 5.93
CA LYS A 81 15.16 -10.89 5.52
C LYS A 81 16.48 -11.59 5.85
N ALA A 82 17.59 -10.84 5.87
CA ALA A 82 18.92 -11.35 6.14
C ALA A 82 19.19 -11.66 7.63
N GLY A 83 18.68 -10.83 8.56
CA GLY A 83 19.07 -10.92 9.98
C GLY A 83 18.71 -12.26 10.64
N GLY A 84 17.54 -12.81 10.33
CA GLY A 84 17.08 -14.09 10.89
C GLY A 84 17.88 -15.30 10.40
N VAL A 85 18.29 -15.29 9.12
CA VAL A 85 19.03 -16.41 8.51
C VAL A 85 20.47 -16.47 9.03
N PHE A 86 21.16 -15.33 9.10
CA PHE A 86 22.54 -15.29 9.61
C PHE A 86 22.63 -15.65 11.10
N GLY A 87 21.66 -15.23 11.91
CA GLY A 87 21.61 -15.61 13.34
C GLY A 87 21.43 -17.11 13.55
N GLY A 88 20.57 -17.74 12.76
CA GLY A 88 20.34 -19.19 12.82
C GLY A 88 21.55 -20.02 12.40
N ILE A 89 22.23 -19.61 11.32
CA ILE A 89 23.44 -20.27 10.83
C ILE A 89 24.57 -20.15 11.86
N ALA A 90 24.74 -18.98 12.48
CA ALA A 90 25.76 -18.77 13.50
C ALA A 90 25.55 -19.66 14.74
N LEU A 91 24.29 -19.82 15.20
CA LEU A 91 23.96 -20.72 16.31
C LEU A 91 24.20 -22.19 15.96
N ALA A 92 23.79 -22.63 14.77
CA ALA A 92 24.04 -23.99 14.31
C ALA A 92 25.55 -24.28 14.19
N ALA A 93 26.31 -23.36 13.59
CA ALA A 93 27.77 -23.47 13.47
C ALA A 93 28.46 -23.50 14.84
N GLY A 94 28.01 -22.67 15.79
CA GLY A 94 28.49 -22.68 17.17
C GLY A 94 28.23 -24.01 17.89
N GLY A 95 27.05 -24.60 17.71
CA GLY A 95 26.72 -25.92 18.26
C GLY A 95 27.61 -27.03 17.73
N VAL A 96 27.84 -27.06 16.41
CA VAL A 96 28.77 -28.02 15.77
C VAL A 96 30.21 -27.80 16.25
N PHE A 97 30.66 -26.55 16.35
CA PHE A 97 32.00 -26.22 16.84
C PHE A 97 32.22 -26.70 18.28
N VAL A 98 31.28 -26.44 19.19
CA VAL A 98 31.37 -26.93 20.58
C VAL A 98 31.36 -28.47 20.64
N ALA A 99 30.56 -29.13 19.80
CA ALA A 99 30.54 -30.58 19.69
C ALA A 99 31.89 -31.15 19.24
N THR A 100 32.53 -30.52 18.25
CA THR A 100 33.86 -30.92 17.76
C THR A 100 34.94 -30.75 18.83
N GLN A 101 34.90 -29.67 19.61
CA GLN A 101 35.89 -29.38 20.66
C GLN A 101 35.74 -30.30 21.89
N THR A 102 34.51 -30.70 22.22
CA THR A 102 34.25 -31.54 23.40
C THR A 102 34.27 -33.04 23.10
N GLY A 103 34.30 -33.44 21.82
CA GLY A 103 34.25 -34.83 21.39
C GLY A 103 32.92 -35.54 21.65
N ARG A 104 31.90 -34.83 22.15
CA ARG A 104 30.59 -35.39 22.54
C ARG A 104 29.60 -35.31 21.38
N TRP A 105 29.92 -35.99 20.29
CA TRP A 105 29.11 -35.99 19.06
C TRP A 105 27.68 -36.50 19.27
N GLU A 106 27.49 -37.48 20.18
CA GLU A 106 26.19 -38.06 20.52
C GLU A 106 25.20 -37.04 21.11
N ILE A 107 25.69 -35.99 21.76
CA ILE A 107 24.87 -34.93 22.36
C ILE A 107 24.86 -33.69 21.46
N GLY A 108 26.02 -33.37 20.86
CA GLY A 108 26.20 -32.17 20.06
C GLY A 108 25.40 -32.17 18.75
N VAL A 109 25.33 -33.32 18.05
CA VAL A 109 24.61 -33.40 16.77
C VAL A 109 23.09 -33.28 16.95
N PRO A 110 22.42 -34.02 17.86
CA PRO A 110 20.99 -33.85 18.09
C PRO A 110 20.64 -32.44 18.57
N LEU A 111 21.44 -31.86 19.47
CA LEU A 111 21.21 -30.50 19.96
C LEU A 111 21.37 -29.46 18.84
N GLY A 112 22.39 -29.61 17.99
CA GLY A 112 22.61 -28.76 16.83
C GLY A 112 21.44 -28.81 15.84
N LEU A 113 20.89 -30.00 15.57
CA LEU A 113 19.71 -30.17 14.72
C LEU A 113 18.45 -29.53 15.33
N VAL A 114 18.24 -29.67 16.64
CA VAL A 114 17.12 -29.01 17.33
C VAL A 114 17.26 -27.49 17.26
N LEU A 115 18.45 -26.95 17.51
CA LEU A 115 18.69 -25.51 17.40
C LEU A 115 18.49 -25.01 15.96
N LEU A 116 18.94 -25.77 14.96
CA LEU A 116 18.76 -25.44 13.56
C LEU A 116 17.28 -25.45 13.16
N THR A 117 16.49 -26.42 13.63
CA THR A 117 15.05 -26.45 13.36
C THR A 117 14.32 -25.29 14.03
N VAL A 118 14.62 -24.98 15.31
CA VAL A 118 14.07 -23.81 16.01
C VAL A 118 14.43 -22.52 15.28
N ALA A 119 15.70 -22.36 14.88
CA ALA A 119 16.15 -21.21 14.12
C ALA A 119 15.48 -21.12 12.74
N GLY A 120 15.26 -22.25 12.07
CA GLY A 120 14.55 -22.33 10.80
C GLY A 120 13.11 -21.87 10.91
N VAL A 121 12.37 -22.35 11.92
CA VAL A 121 10.98 -21.93 12.17
C VAL A 121 10.90 -20.44 12.54
N ALA A 122 11.79 -19.97 13.41
CA ALA A 122 11.86 -18.56 13.79
C ALA A 122 12.21 -17.67 12.58
N GLY A 123 13.19 -18.08 11.78
CA GLY A 123 13.61 -17.40 10.56
C GLY A 123 12.51 -17.34 9.51
N TRP A 124 11.77 -18.43 9.32
CA TRP A 124 10.61 -18.48 8.43
C TRP A 124 9.53 -17.48 8.85
N GLY A 125 9.19 -17.42 10.14
CA GLY A 125 8.24 -16.46 10.67
C GLY A 125 8.67 -14.99 10.46
N MET A 126 9.97 -14.70 10.63
CA MET A 126 10.51 -13.36 10.34
C MET A 126 10.48 -13.04 8.85
N TRP A 127 10.77 -14.01 7.99
CA TRP A 127 10.74 -13.83 6.53
C TRP A 127 9.32 -13.49 6.04
N LEU A 128 8.29 -14.21 6.52
CA LEU A 128 6.90 -13.90 6.21
C LEU A 128 6.50 -12.49 6.66
N LYS A 129 6.92 -12.07 7.87
CA LYS A 129 6.68 -10.70 8.35
C LYS A 129 7.38 -9.65 7.50
N ALA A 130 8.63 -9.89 7.11
CA ALA A 130 9.39 -8.98 6.26
C ALA A 130 8.74 -8.85 4.88
N GLN A 131 8.28 -9.95 4.28
CA GLN A 131 7.55 -9.93 3.02
C GLN A 131 6.23 -9.16 3.15
N ALA A 132 5.45 -9.42 4.20
CA ALA A 132 4.22 -8.67 4.46
C ALA A 132 4.46 -7.17 4.65
N TYR A 133 5.60 -6.78 5.23
CA TYR A 133 6.01 -5.38 5.35
C TYR A 133 6.32 -4.76 4.00
N GLU A 134 7.14 -5.42 3.18
CA GLU A 134 7.48 -4.95 1.83
C GLU A 134 6.23 -4.80 0.94
N ASP A 135 5.32 -5.78 0.99
CA ASP A 135 4.07 -5.74 0.23
C ASP A 135 3.16 -4.60 0.67
N ALA A 136 3.04 -4.38 1.99
CA ALA A 136 2.29 -3.28 2.54
C ALA A 136 2.91 -1.92 2.19
N GLU A 137 4.24 -1.82 2.18
CA GLU A 137 4.98 -0.61 1.80
C GLU A 137 4.79 -0.31 0.31
N ALA A 138 4.87 -1.33 -0.54
CA ALA A 138 4.63 -1.20 -1.97
C ALA A 138 3.20 -0.75 -2.27
N GLN A 139 2.21 -1.26 -1.51
CA GLN A 139 0.83 -0.80 -1.62
C GLN A 139 0.69 0.68 -1.20
N TYR A 140 1.24 1.05 -0.04
CA TYR A 140 1.23 2.44 0.43
C TYR A 140 1.87 3.40 -0.59
N LYS A 141 3.02 3.03 -1.17
CA LYS A 141 3.69 3.84 -2.20
C LYS A 141 2.81 4.02 -3.43
N ARG A 142 2.10 2.97 -3.88
CA ARG A 142 1.17 3.04 -5.02
C ARG A 142 0.01 4.00 -4.75
N ASP A 143 -0.64 3.85 -3.59
CA ASP A 143 -1.78 4.71 -3.20
C ASP A 143 -1.35 6.18 -3.12
N MET A 144 -0.15 6.42 -2.58
CA MET A 144 0.36 7.78 -2.39
C MET A 144 0.84 8.43 -3.69
N MET A 145 1.31 7.64 -4.66
CA MET A 145 1.62 8.14 -6.01
C MET A 145 0.36 8.64 -6.72
N GLY A 146 -0.74 7.87 -6.68
CA GLY A 146 -2.02 8.29 -7.26
C GLY A 146 -2.54 9.59 -6.64
N LEU A 147 -2.53 9.67 -5.30
CA LEU A 147 -3.01 10.86 -4.59
C LEU A 147 -2.16 12.12 -4.88
N ARG A 148 -0.85 11.94 -5.07
CA ARG A 148 0.07 13.03 -5.42
C ARG A 148 -0.24 13.62 -6.80
N ASP A 149 -0.56 12.78 -7.77
CA ASP A 149 -0.87 13.21 -9.12
C ASP A 149 -2.24 13.92 -9.18
N ASP A 150 -3.22 13.44 -8.40
CA ASP A 150 -4.51 14.14 -8.22
C ASP A 150 -4.33 15.53 -7.58
N LEU A 151 -3.50 15.64 -6.54
CA LEU A 151 -3.19 16.93 -5.90
C LEU A 151 -2.50 17.89 -6.87
N ARG A 152 -1.52 17.41 -7.65
CA ARG A 152 -0.86 18.21 -8.69
C ARG A 152 -1.85 18.70 -9.74
N GLN A 153 -2.81 17.87 -10.14
CA GLN A 153 -3.84 18.26 -11.10
C GLN A 153 -4.70 19.39 -10.53
N VAL A 154 -5.13 19.28 -9.26
CA VAL A 154 -5.91 20.33 -8.59
C VAL A 154 -5.13 21.63 -8.46
N ASP A 155 -3.84 21.57 -8.11
CA ASP A 155 -2.97 22.75 -8.01
C ASP A 155 -2.72 23.40 -9.37
N SER A 156 -2.54 22.61 -10.42
CA SER A 156 -2.34 23.12 -11.79
C SER A 156 -3.59 23.86 -12.32
N ALA A 157 -4.79 23.39 -11.93
CA ALA A 157 -6.05 24.03 -12.26
C ALA A 157 -6.29 25.33 -11.47
N SER A 158 -5.60 25.54 -10.34
CA SER A 158 -5.68 26.76 -9.54
C SER A 158 -4.84 27.92 -10.09
N ARG A 159 -3.86 27.64 -10.96
CA ARG A 159 -2.92 28.66 -11.48
C ARG A 159 -3.35 29.29 -12.79
N ARG A 160 -4.44 28.80 -13.40
CA ARG A 160 -5.05 29.37 -14.60
C ARG A 160 -6.20 30.28 -14.21
#